data_AF-A0A4Y2GD08-F1
#
_entry.id   AF-A0A4Y2GD08-F1
#
_cell.length_a   1.000
_cell.length_b   1.000
_cell.length_c   1.000
_cell.angle_alpha   90.00
_cell.angle_beta   90.00
_cell.angle_gamma   90.00
#
_symmetry.space_group_name_H-M   'P 1'
#
loop_
_entity.id
_entity.type
_entity.pdbx_description
1 polymer ?
#
loop_
_entity_poly.entity_id
_entity_poly.type
_entity_poly.pdbx_seq_one_letter_code
_entity_poly.pdbx_strand_id
1 'polypeptide(L)'
;MPRFELLGALLAVRLASKVKAIVDLKRPSKVFFRTDSKITLHWIKGSSNRWKSFVSNRVTEIQSLCDTSVWAHCPGKQNPADFLSRGVNVAILLNGDLW
;
A
#
# COMPACT_ATOMS: atom_id res chain seq x y z
N MET A 1 -9.51 -9.11 6.91
CA MET A 1 -10.49 -8.94 5.81
C MET A 1 -9.78 -8.46 4.55
N PRO A 2 -9.59 -9.30 3.51
CA PRO A 2 -8.76 -8.95 2.34
C PRO A 2 -9.23 -7.71 1.55
N ARG A 3 -10.53 -7.41 1.56
CA ARG A 3 -11.08 -6.23 0.88
C ARG A 3 -10.67 -4.90 1.52
N PHE A 4 -10.50 -4.85 2.85
CA PHE A 4 -10.01 -3.65 3.53
C PHE A 4 -8.54 -3.39 3.25
N GLU A 5 -7.73 -4.45 3.24
CA GLU A 5 -6.32 -4.35 2.84
C GLU A 5 -6.17 -3.79 1.42
N LEU A 6 -6.99 -4.25 0.48
CA LEU A 6 -7.01 -3.72 -0.89
C LEU A 6 -7.45 -2.25 -0.96
N LEU A 7 -8.40 -1.84 -0.12
CA LEU A 7 -8.81 -0.44 -0.03
C LEU A 7 -7.71 0.44 0.58
N GLY A 8 -7.01 -0.04 1.61
CA GLY A 8 -5.84 0.63 2.17
C GLY A 8 -4.73 0.80 1.13
N ALA A 9 -4.44 -0.25 0.35
CA ALA A 9 -3.51 -0.19 -0.76
C ALA A 9 -3.91 0.86 -1.82
N LEU A 10 -5.19 0.91 -2.20
CA LEU A 10 -5.68 1.89 -3.17
C LEU A 10 -5.54 3.33 -2.65
N LEU A 11 -5.88 3.58 -1.38
CA LEU A 11 -5.73 4.88 -0.74
C LEU A 11 -4.25 5.30 -0.71
N ALA A 12 -3.35 4.38 -0.35
CA ALA A 12 -1.92 4.64 -0.32
C ALA A 12 -1.38 5.08 -1.69
N VAL A 13 -1.78 4.42 -2.77
CA VAL A 13 -1.34 4.77 -4.13
C VAL A 13 -1.88 6.11 -4.58
N ARG A 14 -3.16 6.40 -4.31
CA ARG A 14 -3.76 7.70 -4.61
C ARG A 14 -3.04 8.83 -3.88
N LEU A 15 -2.78 8.66 -2.58
CA LEU A 15 -2.05 9.62 -1.77
C LEU A 15 -0.63 9.81 -2.31
N ALA A 16 0.10 8.72 -2.54
CA ALA A 16 1.46 8.76 -3.06
C ALA A 16 1.52 9.46 -4.42
N SER A 17 0.57 9.22 -5.33
CA SER A 17 0.50 9.92 -6.62
C SER A 17 0.39 11.44 -6.45
N LYS A 18 -0.49 11.90 -5.54
CA LYS A 18 -0.65 13.33 -5.25
C LYS A 18 0.58 13.94 -4.59
N VAL A 19 1.14 13.27 -3.58
CA VAL A 19 2.31 13.75 -2.84
C VAL A 19 3.54 13.75 -3.74
N LYS A 20 3.76 12.69 -4.52
CA LYS A 20 4.88 12.57 -5.46
C LYS A 20 4.89 13.72 -6.47
N ALA A 21 3.73 14.08 -7.02
CA ALA A 21 3.63 15.21 -7.95
C ALA A 21 4.13 16.53 -7.33
N ILE A 22 3.98 16.73 -6.02
CA ILE A 22 4.46 17.92 -5.30
C ILE A 22 5.95 17.78 -4.95
N VAL A 23 6.37 16.62 -4.45
CA VAL A 23 7.75 16.37 -4.03
C VAL A 23 8.71 16.43 -5.23
N ASP A 24 8.30 15.88 -6.38
CA ASP A 24 9.11 15.84 -7.58
C ASP A 24 9.37 17.23 -8.19
N LEU A 25 8.58 18.25 -7.84
CA LEU A 25 8.87 19.65 -8.23
C LEU A 25 10.20 20.14 -7.67
N LYS A 26 10.61 19.61 -6.50
CA LYS A 26 11.87 19.97 -5.85
C LYS A 26 12.96 18.95 -6.12
N ARG A 27 12.62 17.66 -6.10
CA ARG A 27 13.58 16.57 -6.28
C ARG A 27 12.90 15.29 -6.76
N PRO A 28 13.42 14.61 -7.79
CA PRO A 28 12.92 13.31 -8.20
C PRO A 28 12.93 12.30 -7.05
N SER A 29 11.78 11.68 -6.81
CA SER A 29 11.56 10.70 -5.73
C SER A 29 11.19 9.32 -6.28
N LYS A 30 11.49 8.26 -5.51
CA LYS A 30 10.98 6.91 -5.76
C LYS A 30 10.01 6.52 -4.65
N VAL A 31 8.95 5.81 -5.01
CA VAL A 31 7.93 5.33 -4.06
C VAL A 31 7.94 3.81 -4.06
N PHE A 32 7.95 3.22 -2.87
CA PHE A 32 7.83 1.79 -2.66
C PHE A 32 6.62 1.50 -1.78
N PHE A 33 5.87 0.45 -2.10
CA PHE A 33 4.72 0.02 -1.31
C PHE A 33 4.99 -1.33 -0.65
N ARG A 34 4.52 -1.47 0.59
CA ARG A 34 4.65 -2.68 1.39
C ARG A 34 3.27 -3.07 1.94
N THR A 35 2.99 -4.37 1.96
CA THR A 35 1.78 -4.94 2.57
C THR A 35 2.11 -6.30 3.15
N ASP A 36 1.52 -6.65 4.29
CA ASP A 36 1.62 -7.98 4.90
C ASP A 36 0.55 -8.96 4.38
N SER A 37 -0.48 -8.43 3.73
CA SER A 37 -1.50 -9.23 3.05
C SER A 37 -0.96 -9.81 1.75
N LYS A 38 -0.53 -11.07 1.81
CA LYS A 38 -0.17 -11.86 0.62
C LYS A 38 -1.30 -11.93 -0.42
N ILE A 39 -2.56 -11.93 0.03
CA ILE A 39 -3.73 -11.94 -0.86
C ILE A 39 -3.81 -10.62 -1.63
N THR A 40 -3.66 -9.48 -0.93
CA THR A 40 -3.66 -8.15 -1.56
C THR A 40 -2.51 -8.03 -2.55
N LEU A 41 -1.31 -8.46 -2.16
CA LEU A 41 -0.15 -8.45 -3.04
C LEU A 41 -0.37 -9.33 -4.29
N HIS A 42 -0.96 -10.52 -4.12
CA HIS A 42 -1.29 -11.40 -5.23
C HIS A 42 -2.29 -10.77 -6.21
N TRP A 43 -3.33 -10.09 -5.69
CA TRP A 43 -4.28 -9.38 -6.54
C TRP A 43 -3.62 -8.23 -7.31
N ILE A 44 -2.78 -7.43 -6.65
CA ILE A 44 -2.09 -6.28 -7.27
C ILE A 44 -1.13 -6.72 -8.38
N LYS A 45 -0.39 -7.83 -8.18
CA LYS A 45 0.56 -8.35 -9.17
C LYS A 45 -0.09 -9.19 -10.27
N GLY A 46 -1.31 -9.65 -10.07
CA GLY A 46 -2.04 -10.43 -11.07
C GLY A 46 -2.79 -9.55 -12.07
N SER A 47 -3.22 -10.17 -13.17
CA SER A 47 -4.06 -9.51 -14.16
C SER A 47 -5.45 -9.18 -13.59
N SER A 48 -5.85 -7.91 -13.64
CA SER A 48 -7.09 -7.42 -13.01
C SER A 48 -8.35 -8.07 -13.57
N ASN A 49 -8.36 -8.45 -14.86
CA ASN A 49 -9.48 -9.10 -15.54
C ASN A 49 -9.84 -10.49 -14.98
N ARG A 50 -8.97 -11.10 -14.18
CA ARG A 50 -9.22 -12.41 -13.55
C ARG A 50 -10.07 -12.32 -12.29
N TRP A 51 -10.25 -11.12 -11.74
CA TRP A 51 -10.89 -10.91 -10.46
C TRP A 51 -12.36 -10.50 -10.60
N LYS A 52 -13.16 -10.76 -9.56
CA LYS A 52 -14.53 -10.22 -9.48
C LYS A 52 -14.48 -8.68 -9.47
N SER A 53 -15.53 -8.04 -9.99
CA SER A 53 -15.57 -6.60 -10.29
C SER A 53 -15.07 -5.69 -9.16
N PHE A 54 -15.38 -6.01 -7.89
CA PHE A 54 -14.89 -5.24 -6.74
C PHE A 54 -13.35 -5.16 -6.71
N VAL A 55 -12.68 -6.30 -6.86
CA VAL A 55 -11.22 -6.41 -6.83
C VAL A 55 -10.65 -5.93 -8.16
N SER A 56 -11.24 -6.35 -9.27
CA SER A 56 -10.81 -5.98 -10.62
C SER A 56 -10.69 -4.46 -10.80
N ASN A 57 -11.75 -3.71 -10.49
CA ASN A 57 -11.77 -2.26 -10.68
C ASN A 57 -10.70 -1.55 -9.85
N ARG A 58 -10.45 -2.01 -8.62
CA ARG A 58 -9.46 -1.41 -7.72
C ARG A 58 -8.03 -1.77 -8.11
N VAL A 59 -7.80 -3.02 -8.53
CA VAL A 59 -6.50 -3.44 -9.04
C VAL A 59 -6.16 -2.69 -10.33
N THR A 60 -7.12 -2.51 -11.24
CA THR A 60 -6.93 -1.72 -12.46
C THR A 60 -6.49 -0.29 -12.13
N GLU A 61 -7.11 0.35 -11.13
CA GLU A 61 -6.70 1.70 -10.72
C GLU A 61 -5.32 1.73 -10.05
N ILE A 62 -4.99 0.74 -9.20
CA ILE A 62 -3.65 0.64 -8.62
C ILE A 62 -2.59 0.51 -9.71
N GLN A 63 -2.84 -0.34 -10.71
CA GLN A 63 -1.94 -0.61 -11.82
C GLN A 63 -1.80 0.57 -12.79
N SER A 64 -2.81 1.45 -12.88
CA SER A 64 -2.71 2.67 -13.71
C SER A 64 -1.90 3.79 -13.05
N LEU A 65 -1.78 3.77 -11.71
CA LEU A 65 -1.09 4.80 -10.94
C LEU A 65 0.35 4.44 -10.56
N CYS A 66 0.72 3.17 -10.58
CA CYS A 66 2.08 2.72 -10.28
C CYS A 66 2.42 1.37 -10.91
N ASP A 67 3.72 1.15 -11.14
CA ASP A 67 4.23 -0.15 -11.58
C ASP A 67 4.10 -1.20 -10.44
N THR A 68 3.59 -2.38 -10.75
CA THR A 68 3.41 -3.45 -9.76
C THR A 68 4.73 -3.95 -9.15
N SER A 69 5.87 -3.70 -9.79
CA SER A 69 7.21 -4.03 -9.30
C SER A 69 7.60 -3.28 -8.03
N VAL A 70 7.00 -2.10 -7.76
CA VAL A 70 7.29 -1.34 -6.53
C VAL A 70 6.59 -1.90 -5.28
N TRP A 71 5.72 -2.91 -5.45
CA TRP A 71 5.03 -3.61 -4.37
C TRP A 71 5.81 -4.83 -3.88
N ALA A 72 6.01 -4.93 -2.57
CA ALA A 72 6.53 -6.14 -1.95
C ALA A 72 5.81 -6.51 -0.65
N HIS A 73 6.00 -7.76 -0.24
CA HIS A 73 5.51 -8.25 1.04
C HIS A 73 6.41 -7.75 2.18
N CYS A 74 5.81 -7.31 3.28
CA CYS A 74 6.48 -7.13 4.57
C CYS A 74 5.83 -8.07 5.60
N PRO A 75 6.56 -8.79 6.45
CA PRO A 75 5.93 -9.56 7.54
C PRO A 75 5.06 -8.65 8.41
N GLY A 76 3.90 -9.11 8.89
CA GLY A 76 2.98 -8.27 9.68
C GLY A 76 3.60 -7.67 10.95
N LYS A 77 4.49 -8.40 11.62
CA LYS A 77 5.28 -7.88 12.77
C LYS A 77 6.25 -6.76 12.38
N GLN A 78 6.57 -6.63 11.10
CA GLN A 78 7.43 -5.62 10.51
C GLN A 78 6.62 -4.60 9.68
N ASN A 79 5.29 -4.58 9.82
CA ASN A 79 4.43 -3.63 9.13
C ASN A 79 4.09 -2.44 10.06
N PRO A 80 4.74 -1.27 9.89
CA PRO A 80 4.43 -0.12 10.73
C PRO A 80 2.99 0.40 10.53
N ALA A 81 2.34 0.07 9.41
CA ALA A 81 0.95 0.47 9.14
C ALA A 81 -0.05 -0.22 10.08
N ASP A 82 0.30 -1.36 10.69
CA ASP A 82 -0.57 -2.04 11.67
C ASP A 82 -0.75 -1.20 12.93
N PHE A 83 0.30 -0.50 13.38
CA PHE A 83 0.22 0.37 14.56
C PHE A 83 -0.77 1.52 14.34
N LEU A 84 -0.75 2.13 13.16
CA LEU A 84 -1.65 3.24 12.84
C LEU A 84 -3.09 2.75 12.59
N SER A 85 -3.25 1.62 11.90
CA SER A 85 -4.59 1.10 11.53
C SER A 85 -5.35 0.46 12.69
N ARG A 86 -4.64 -0.14 13.66
CA ARG A 86 -5.24 -0.76 14.86
C ARG A 86 -5.32 0.19 16.06
N GLY A 87 -4.60 1.31 15.97
CA GLY A 87 -4.33 2.17 17.12
C GLY A 87 -3.23 1.58 18.00
N VAL A 88 -2.33 2.45 18.45
CA VAL A 88 -1.25 2.08 19.36
C VAL A 88 -1.09 3.18 20.41
N ASN A 89 -0.64 2.82 21.60
CA ASN A 89 -0.29 3.81 22.61
C ASN A 89 0.88 4.68 22.09
N VAL A 90 0.80 6.00 22.28
CA VAL A 90 1.82 6.96 21.84
C VAL A 90 3.21 6.61 22.37
N ALA A 91 3.32 6.11 23.61
CA ALA A 91 4.60 5.70 24.18
C ALA A 91 5.23 4.51 23.43
N ILE A 92 4.42 3.57 22.95
CA ILE A 92 4.90 2.45 22.12
C ILE A 92 5.29 2.94 20.73
N LEU A 93 4.53 3.90 20.17
CA LEU A 93 4.86 4.49 18.87
C LEU A 93 6.19 5.23 18.90
N LEU A 94 6.46 5.99 19.97
CA LEU A 94 7.69 6.77 20.13
C LEU A 94 8.94 5.89 20.33
N ASN A 95 8.79 4.72 20.95
CA ASN A 95 9.90 3.83 21.29
C ASN A 95 9.98 2.59 20.38
N GLY A 96 9.28 2.58 19.24
CA GLY A 96 9.24 1.42 18.35
C GLY A 96 10.37 1.41 17.32
N ASP A 97 11.06 0.27 17.16
CA ASP A 97 12.20 0.08 16.25
C ASP A 97 11.82 -0.13 14.77
N LEU A 98 10.59 0.22 14.39
CA LEU A 98 9.97 -0.14 13.12
C LEU A 98 10.02 0.99 12.06
N TRP A 99 10.66 2.12 12.39
CA TRP A 99 10.73 3.36 11.61
C TRP A 99 12.16 3.75 11.26
#